data_AF-A0A351CC37-F1
#
_entry.id   AF-A0A351CC37-F1
#
_cell.length_a   1.000
_cell.length_b   1.000
_cell.length_c   1.000
_cell.angle_alpha   90.00
_cell.angle_beta   90.00
_cell.angle_gamma   90.00
#
_symmetry.space_group_name_H-M   'P 1'
#
loop_
_entity.id
_entity.type
_entity.pdbx_description
1 polymer ?
#
loop_
_entity_poly.entity_id
_entity_poly.type
_entity_poly.pdbx_seq_one_letter_code
_entity_poly.pdbx_strand_id
1 'polypeptide(L)'
;IGKAYFIDNSSIGRLKVSFWGPFYGAYNIIDLDKENYSYSLVCGPSKSYLWILAREPHMEESLKSKLVKKANDLGFETEKMIYVSH
;
A
#
# COMPACT_ATOMS: atom_id res chain seq x y z
N ILE A 1 -3.50 -15.60 12.96
CA ILE A 1 -3.10 -14.25 13.45
C ILE A 1 -1.98 -13.75 12.56
N GLY A 2 -2.19 -12.64 11.85
CA GLY A 2 -1.15 -12.02 11.01
C GLY A 2 -0.08 -11.33 11.86
N LYS A 3 1.15 -11.22 11.35
CA LYS A 3 2.29 -10.61 12.04
C LYS A 3 3.00 -9.62 11.12
N ALA A 4 3.44 -8.49 11.66
CA ALA A 4 4.21 -7.47 10.94
C ALA A 4 5.40 -7.00 11.78
N TYR A 5 6.57 -6.83 11.17
CA TYR A 5 7.79 -6.35 11.83
C TYR A 5 8.51 -5.34 10.95
N PHE A 6 9.02 -4.26 11.55
CA PHE A 6 9.94 -3.35 10.85
C PHE A 6 11.22 -4.10 10.48
N ILE A 7 11.76 -3.79 9.29
CA ILE A 7 13.06 -4.33 8.84
C ILE A 7 14.19 -3.39 9.26
N ASP A 8 13.92 -2.09 9.26
CA ASP A 8 14.86 -1.02 9.59
C ASP A 8 14.33 -0.20 10.79
N ASN A 9 14.68 1.09 10.87
CA ASN A 9 14.15 2.02 11.86
C ASN A 9 12.60 2.06 11.82
N SER A 10 11.96 2.14 12.99
CA SER A 10 10.50 2.21 13.12
C SER A 10 9.87 3.47 12.53
N SER A 11 10.67 4.50 12.21
CA SER A 11 10.24 5.69 11.47
C SER A 11 10.14 5.48 9.95
N ILE A 12 10.68 4.36 9.43
CA ILE A 12 10.66 4.00 8.01
C ILE A 12 9.54 2.97 7.80
N GLY A 13 8.60 3.27 6.89
CA GLY A 13 7.46 2.40 6.56
C GLY A 13 7.82 1.15 5.77
N ARG A 14 8.87 0.42 6.16
CA ARG A 14 9.39 -0.79 5.51
C ARG A 14 9.31 -1.96 6.46
N LEU A 15 8.41 -2.90 6.17
CA LEU A 15 8.06 -4.01 7.04
C LEU A 15 8.15 -5.35 6.30
N LYS A 16 8.21 -6.43 7.09
CA LYS A 16 7.91 -7.79 6.67
C LYS A 16 6.61 -8.25 7.33
N VAL A 17 5.66 -8.74 6.54
CA VAL A 17 4.30 -9.13 6.97
C VAL A 17 4.03 -10.59 6.61
N SER A 18 3.48 -11.34 7.56
CA SER A 18 3.01 -12.73 7.39
C SER A 18 1.51 -12.76 7.62
N PHE A 19 0.74 -13.05 6.57
CA PHE A 19 -0.71 -13.22 6.66
C PHE A 19 -1.10 -14.64 7.14
N TRP A 20 -0.35 -15.66 6.68
CA TRP A 20 -0.41 -17.06 7.12
C TRP A 20 1.02 -17.61 7.13
N GLY A 21 1.50 -18.06 8.29
CA GLY A 21 2.90 -18.50 8.43
C GLY A 21 3.23 -19.74 7.58
N PRO A 22 4.52 -20.05 7.36
CA PRO A 22 5.72 -19.37 7.85
C PRO A 22 6.31 -18.33 6.86
N PHE A 23 5.52 -17.78 5.92
CA PHE A 23 6.04 -16.88 4.88
C PHE A 23 5.85 -15.40 5.24
N TYR A 24 6.88 -14.59 4.98
CA TYR A 24 6.83 -13.14 5.12
C TYR A 24 7.01 -12.47 3.76
N GLY A 25 6.09 -11.59 3.39
CA GLY A 25 6.22 -10.68 2.25
C GLY A 25 6.68 -9.30 2.70
N ALA A 26 7.38 -8.57 1.84
CA ALA A 26 7.68 -7.16 2.10
C ALA A 26 6.38 -6.33 2.06
N TYR A 27 6.32 -5.29 2.89
CA TYR A 27 5.23 -4.33 2.97
C TYR A 27 5.85 -2.95 3.10
N ASN A 28 5.78 -2.16 2.04
CA ASN A 28 6.46 -0.87 1.94
C ASN A 28 5.43 0.24 1.72
N ILE A 29 5.35 1.19 2.65
CA ILE A 29 4.54 2.40 2.50
C ILE A 29 5.31 3.38 1.61
N ILE A 30 4.82 3.59 0.39
CA ILE A 30 5.45 4.43 -0.64
C ILE A 30 4.76 5.78 -0.82
N ASP A 31 3.54 5.92 -0.31
CA ASP A 31 2.88 7.22 -0.12
C ASP A 31 1.96 7.18 1.09
N LEU A 32 1.79 8.33 1.75
CA LEU A 32 1.04 8.42 2.99
C LEU A 32 0.56 9.85 3.23
N ASP A 33 -0.71 9.99 3.59
CA ASP A 33 -1.23 11.24 4.14
C ASP A 33 -0.51 11.59 5.45
N LYS A 34 0.27 12.68 5.43
CA LYS A 34 1.05 13.13 6.58
C LYS A 34 0.24 13.94 7.59
N GLU A 35 -0.93 14.42 7.20
CA GLU A 35 -1.77 15.25 8.05
C GLU A 35 -2.68 14.37 8.91
N ASN A 36 -3.47 13.50 8.27
CA ASN A 36 -4.52 12.75 8.95
C ASN A 36 -4.38 11.23 8.86
N TYR A 37 -3.36 10.71 8.16
CA TYR A 37 -3.21 9.27 7.90
C TYR A 37 -4.48 8.66 7.26
N SER A 38 -5.19 9.45 6.44
CA SER A 38 -6.47 9.08 5.83
C SER A 38 -6.32 8.06 4.70
N TYR A 39 -5.16 8.05 4.01
CA TYR A 39 -4.83 7.07 2.97
C TYR A 39 -3.38 6.60 3.07
N SER A 40 -3.09 5.45 2.46
CA SER A 40 -1.73 4.99 2.19
C SER A 40 -1.63 4.26 0.85
N LEU A 41 -0.47 4.38 0.21
CA LEU A 41 -0.07 3.58 -0.96
C LEU A 41 1.01 2.61 -0.52
N VAL A 42 0.77 1.32 -0.72
CA VAL A 42 1.62 0.25 -0.23
C VAL A 42 2.03 -0.67 -1.36
N CYS A 43 3.28 -1.07 -1.42
CA CYS A 43 3.76 -2.10 -2.34
C CYS A 43 4.45 -3.27 -1.64
N GLY A 44 4.44 -4.42 -2.32
CA GLY A 44 5.10 -5.63 -1.88
C GLY A 44 6.61 -5.68 -2.22
N PRO A 45 7.21 -6.87 -2.29
CA PRO A 45 8.63 -7.03 -2.64
C PRO A 45 8.93 -6.80 -4.13
N SER A 46 7.91 -6.74 -4.98
CA SER A 46 8.00 -6.50 -6.43
C SER A 46 6.88 -5.59 -6.89
N LYS A 47 6.92 -5.18 -8.16
CA LYS A 47 5.87 -4.35 -8.79
C LYS A 47 4.56 -5.09 -9.08
N SER A 48 4.48 -6.37 -8.74
CA SER A 48 3.26 -7.18 -8.90
C SER A 48 2.28 -7.03 -7.72
N TYR A 49 2.66 -6.27 -6.69
CA TYR A 49 1.90 -6.12 -5.45
C TYR A 49 1.74 -4.64 -5.11
N LEU A 50 0.51 -4.14 -5.18
CA LEU A 50 0.16 -2.74 -4.91
C LEU A 50 -1.22 -2.67 -4.26
N TRP A 51 -1.34 -1.81 -3.24
CA TRP A 51 -2.60 -1.52 -2.57
C TRP A 51 -2.73 -0.01 -2.33
N ILE A 52 -3.91 0.52 -2.61
CA ILE A 52 -4.36 1.83 -2.11
C ILE A 52 -5.31 1.52 -0.95
N LEU A 53 -4.98 2.02 0.23
CA LEU A 53 -5.77 1.82 1.44
C LEU A 53 -6.31 3.16 1.93
N ALA A 54 -7.53 3.16 2.43
CA ALA A 54 -8.20 4.32 3.01
C ALA A 54 -8.77 3.98 4.38
N ARG A 55 -8.89 5.01 5.24
CA ARG A 55 -9.61 4.90 6.52
C ARG A 55 -11.13 4.84 6.32
N GLU A 56 -11.62 5.52 5.29
CA GLU A 56 -13.02 5.51 4.90
C GLU A 56 -13.27 4.55 3.72
N PRO A 57 -14.45 3.92 3.61
CA PRO A 57 -14.78 3.03 2.49
C PRO A 57 -14.79 3.73 1.12
N HIS A 58 -15.04 5.03 1.12
CA HIS A 58 -15.08 5.86 -0.07
C HIS A 58 -13.95 6.87 -0.07
N MET A 59 -13.15 6.86 -1.13
CA MET A 59 -12.11 7.84 -1.40
C MET A 59 -12.56 8.77 -2.52
N GLU A 60 -12.29 10.05 -2.36
CA GLU A 60 -12.54 11.06 -3.41
C GLU A 60 -11.81 10.68 -4.71
N GLU A 61 -12.49 10.82 -5.86
CA GLU A 61 -12.00 10.27 -7.14
C GLU A 61 -10.73 10.97 -7.66
N SER A 62 -10.56 12.27 -7.40
CA SER A 62 -9.34 12.99 -7.76
C SER A 62 -8.13 12.50 -6.97
N LEU A 63 -8.30 12.23 -5.67
CA LEU A 63 -7.27 11.63 -4.84
C LEU A 63 -6.93 10.21 -5.30
N LYS A 64 -7.95 9.38 -5.57
CA LYS A 64 -7.75 8.03 -6.10
C LYS A 64 -6.98 8.06 -7.43
N SER A 65 -7.39 8.93 -8.36
CA SER A 65 -6.74 9.10 -9.66
C SER A 65 -5.28 9.57 -9.52
N LYS A 66 -5.01 10.48 -8.57
CA LYS A 66 -3.65 10.94 -8.25
C LYS A 66 -2.77 9.79 -7.75
N LEU A 67 -3.29 8.94 -6.86
CA LEU A 67 -2.55 7.80 -6.31
C LEU A 67 -2.30 6.72 -7.37
N VAL A 68 -3.29 6.43 -8.22
CA VAL A 68 -3.13 5.52 -9.36
C VAL A 68 -2.08 6.06 -10.33
N LYS A 69 -2.15 7.33 -10.71
CA LYS A 69 -1.13 7.94 -11.57
C LYS A 69 0.27 7.83 -10.96
N LYS A 70 0.41 8.13 -9.67
CA LYS A 70 1.70 8.02 -8.97
C LYS A 70 2.24 6.58 -9.02
N ALA A 71 1.39 5.59 -8.82
CA ALA A 71 1.81 4.19 -8.95
C ALA A 71 2.21 3.85 -10.40
N ASN A 72 1.49 4.35 -11.40
CA ASN A 72 1.87 4.16 -12.80
C ASN A 72 3.25 4.79 -13.12
N ASP A 73 3.50 6.00 -12.64
CA ASP A 73 4.78 6.71 -12.81
C ASP A 73 5.95 5.94 -12.13
N LEU A 74 5.66 5.19 -11.05
CA LEU A 74 6.62 4.28 -10.38
C LEU A 74 6.79 2.93 -11.12
N GLY A 75 6.06 2.72 -12.22
CA GLY A 75 6.13 1.56 -13.11
C GLY A 75 5.33 0.34 -12.64
N PHE A 76 4.27 0.55 -11.86
CA PHE A 76 3.29 -0.49 -11.57
C PHE A 76 2.28 -0.61 -12.72
N GLU A 77 1.83 -1.82 -13.02
CA GLU A 77 0.79 -2.12 -14.02
C GLU A 77 -0.61 -1.78 -13.46
N THR A 78 -0.90 -0.49 -13.35
CA THR A 78 -2.12 0.04 -12.71
C THR A 78 -3.41 -0.37 -13.41
N GLU A 79 -3.33 -0.71 -14.70
CA GLU A 79 -4.42 -1.28 -15.49
C GLU A 79 -4.89 -2.64 -14.98
N LYS A 80 -4.07 -3.36 -14.20
CA LYS A 80 -4.42 -4.62 -13.55
C LYS A 80 -5.06 -4.44 -12.17
N MET A 81 -5.24 -3.19 -11.71
CA MET A 81 -5.83 -2.94 -10.40
C MET A 81 -7.28 -3.41 -10.34
N ILE A 82 -7.62 -4.08 -9.25
CA ILE A 82 -8.98 -4.50 -8.93
C ILE A 82 -9.55 -3.46 -7.96
N TYR A 83 -10.70 -2.89 -8.32
CA TYR A 83 -11.46 -2.00 -7.44
C TYR A 83 -12.46 -2.83 -6.64
N VAL A 84 -12.26 -2.91 -5.33
CA VAL A 84 -13.08 -3.70 -4.42
C VAL A 84 -14.34 -2.92 -4.06
N SER A 85 -15.51 -3.56 -4.13
CA SER A 85 -16.76 -2.99 -3.61
C SER A 85 -16.78 -3.09 -2.08
N HIS A 86 -17.21 -2.02 -1.42
CA HIS A 86 -17.23 -1.87 0.03
C HIS A 86 -18.64 -1.56 0.54
#